data_AF-A0A4S4GIF6-F1
#
_entry.id   AF-A0A4S4GIF6-F1
#
_cell.length_a   1.000
_cell.length_b   1.000
_cell.length_c   1.000
_cell.angle_alpha   90.00
_cell.angle_beta   90.00
_cell.angle_gamma   90.00
#
_symmetry.space_group_name_H-M   'P 1'
#
loop_
_entity.id
_entity.type
_entity.pdbx_description
1 polymer ?
#
loop_
_entity_poly.entity_id
_entity_poly.type
_entity_poly.pdbx_seq_one_letter_code
_entity_poly.pdbx_strand_id
1 'polypeptide(L)'
;ILGWGYGTMCPSFQTMFIDMAPASRRGTANSTYMTSWDVGVGAGVVIGGYVAQYMSYHAAYGIAMCTCTAGLIIFIAKTARHYKANKL
;
A
#
# COMPACT_ATOMS: atom_id res chain seq x y z
N ILE A 1 17.91 -1.16 4.39
CA ILE A 1 16.65 -1.77 4.91
C ILE A 1 15.44 -1.34 4.08
N LEU A 2 15.15 -0.03 3.96
CA LEU A 2 14.01 0.47 3.19
C LEU A 2 14.02 0.04 1.71
N GLY A 3 15.16 0.13 1.02
CA GLY A 3 15.26 -0.25 -0.39
C GLY A 3 15.00 -1.73 -0.69
N TRP A 4 15.34 -2.63 0.24
CA TRP A 4 15.16 -4.07 0.02
C TRP A 4 13.72 -4.52 0.30
N GLY A 5 13.11 -3.96 1.36
CA GLY A 5 11.69 -4.17 1.64
C GLY A 5 10.82 -3.60 0.52
N TYR A 6 11.08 -2.36 0.11
CA TYR A 6 10.34 -1.72 -0.97
C TYR A 6 10.48 -2.47 -2.31
N GLY A 7 11.72 -2.85 -2.66
CA GLY A 7 12.01 -3.54 -3.91
C GLY A 7 11.42 -4.93 -4.04
N THR A 8 11.20 -5.65 -2.92
CA THR A 8 10.54 -6.97 -2.94
C THR A 8 9.02 -6.85 -2.85
N MET A 9 8.52 -5.83 -2.16
CA MET A 9 7.10 -5.64 -1.91
C MET A 9 6.35 -5.12 -3.14
N CYS A 10 6.90 -4.17 -3.89
CA CYS A 10 6.30 -3.64 -5.12
C CYS A 10 5.99 -4.72 -6.17
N PRO A 11 6.95 -5.58 -6.61
CA PRO A 11 6.66 -6.60 -7.61
C PRO A 11 5.76 -7.73 -7.07
N SER A 12 5.87 -8.04 -5.77
CA SER A 12 5.00 -9.05 -5.14
C SER A 12 3.54 -8.61 -5.12
N PHE A 13 3.25 -7.36 -4.75
CA PHE A 13 1.89 -6.82 -4.78
C PHE A 13 1.37 -6.66 -6.19
N GLN A 14 2.20 -6.19 -7.13
CA GLN A 14 1.81 -6.06 -8.52
C GLN A 14 1.43 -7.42 -9.13
N THR A 15 2.21 -8.46 -8.84
CA THR A 15 1.93 -9.83 -9.29
C THR A 15 0.62 -10.35 -8.68
N MET A 16 0.40 -10.15 -7.37
CA MET A 16 -0.81 -10.58 -6.68
C MET A 16 -2.09 -9.95 -7.27
N PHE A 17 -2.05 -8.66 -7.63
CA PHE A 17 -3.17 -7.96 -8.27
C PHE A 17 -3.43 -8.44 -9.70
N ILE A 18 -2.38 -8.74 -10.47
CA ILE A 18 -2.50 -9.23 -11.85
C ILE A 18 -2.99 -10.68 -11.90
N ASP A 19 -2.56 -11.51 -10.94
CA ASP A 19 -2.95 -12.92 -10.84
C ASP A 19 -4.42 -13.09 -10.41
N MET A 20 -4.92 -12.20 -9.54
CA MET A 20 -6.33 -12.15 -9.13
C MET A 20 -7.27 -11.63 -10.23
N ALA A 21 -6.75 -10.97 -11.27
CA ALA A 21 -7.55 -10.39 -12.34
C ALA A 21 -7.68 -11.33 -13.56
N PRO A 22 -8.90 -11.56 -14.09
CA PRO A 22 -9.11 -12.31 -15.33
C PRO A 22 -8.27 -11.72 -16.48
N ALA A 23 -7.78 -12.57 -17.39
CA ALA A 23 -6.84 -12.18 -18.45
C ALA A 23 -7.29 -10.95 -19.28
N SER A 24 -8.60 -10.70 -19.41
CA SER A 24 -9.15 -9.54 -20.13
C SER A 24 -9.17 -8.21 -19.36
N ARG A 25 -8.95 -8.22 -18.04
CA ARG A 25 -9.04 -7.02 -17.17
C ARG A 25 -7.76 -6.69 -16.40
N ARG A 26 -6.66 -7.38 -16.70
CA ARG A 26 -5.33 -7.16 -16.07
C ARG A 26 -4.83 -5.71 -16.25
N GLY A 27 -5.12 -5.09 -17.40
CA GLY A 27 -4.80 -3.68 -17.64
C GLY A 27 -5.51 -2.74 -16.65
N THR A 28 -6.83 -2.89 -16.48
CA THR A 28 -7.63 -2.10 -15.54
C THR A 28 -7.23 -2.35 -14.08
N ALA A 29 -6.90 -3.58 -13.72
CA ALA A 29 -6.42 -3.93 -12.38
C ALA A 29 -5.08 -3.24 -12.06
N ASN A 30 -4.13 -3.25 -13.01
CA ASN A 30 -2.85 -2.58 -12.84
C ASN A 30 -3.01 -1.04 -12.76
N SER A 31 -3.88 -0.45 -13.59
CA SER A 31 -4.20 0.99 -13.48
C SER A 31 -4.80 1.34 -12.12
N THR A 32 -5.72 0.52 -11.59
CA THR A 32 -6.32 0.75 -10.27
C THR A 32 -5.27 0.69 -9.15
N TYR A 33 -4.31 -0.24 -9.26
CA TYR A 33 -3.18 -0.32 -8.32
C TYR A 33 -2.31 0.94 -8.38
N MET A 34 -1.93 1.39 -9.59
CA MET A 34 -1.12 2.60 -9.75
C MET A 34 -1.85 3.86 -9.29
N THR A 35 -3.14 4.02 -9.59
CA THR A 35 -3.93 5.15 -9.08
C THR A 35 -4.01 5.12 -7.55
N SER A 36 -4.20 3.95 -6.94
CA SER A 36 -4.19 3.82 -5.48
C SER A 36 -2.83 4.19 -4.87
N TRP A 37 -1.74 3.82 -5.56
CA TRP A 37 -0.38 4.21 -5.19
C TRP A 37 -0.21 5.73 -5.19
N ASP A 38 -0.57 6.39 -6.29
CA ASP A 38 -0.43 7.85 -6.42
C ASP A 38 -1.29 8.61 -5.42
N VAL A 39 -2.53 8.16 -5.18
CA VAL A 39 -3.41 8.73 -4.16
C VAL A 39 -2.83 8.54 -2.76
N GLY A 40 -2.28 7.36 -2.46
CA GLY A 40 -1.66 7.07 -1.16
C GLY A 40 -0.42 7.94 -0.90
N VAL A 41 0.45 8.10 -1.89
CA VAL A 41 1.63 8.99 -1.81
C VAL A 41 1.19 10.45 -1.67
N GLY A 42 0.24 10.91 -2.49
CA GLY A 42 -0.28 12.28 -2.43
C GLY A 42 -0.89 12.60 -1.05
N ALA A 43 -1.76 11.74 -0.53
CA ALA A 43 -2.35 11.90 0.79
C ALA A 43 -1.29 11.87 1.90
N GLY A 44 -0.32 10.95 1.81
CA GLY A 44 0.76 10.82 2.79
C GLY A 44 1.67 12.05 2.85
N VAL A 45 2.01 12.64 1.70
CA VAL A 45 2.82 13.87 1.64
C VAL A 45 2.05 15.07 2.18
N VAL A 46 0.77 15.22 1.85
CA VAL A 46 -0.06 16.33 2.34
C VAL A 46 -0.25 16.25 3.86
N ILE A 47 -0.65 15.08 4.37
CA ILE A 47 -0.89 14.88 5.81
C ILE A 47 0.44 14.95 6.57
N GLY A 48 1.49 14.29 6.08
CA GLY A 48 2.81 14.29 6.70
C GLY A 48 3.47 15.67 6.70
N GLY A 49 3.34 16.43 5.61
CA GLY A 49 3.84 17.80 5.50
C GLY A 49 3.11 18.76 6.43
N TYR A 50 1.78 18.65 6.54
CA TYR A 50 0.99 19.45 7.47
C TYR A 50 1.37 19.15 8.93
N VAL A 51 1.46 17.87 9.31
CA VAL A 51 1.82 17.47 10.68
C VAL A 51 3.26 17.87 11.02
N ALA A 52 4.20 17.77 10.07
CA ALA A 52 5.59 18.16 10.28
C ALA A 52 5.73 19.67 10.57
N GLN A 53 4.91 20.52 9.96
CA GLN A 53 4.92 21.96 10.20
C GLN A 53 4.34 22.35 11.57
N TYR A 54 3.31 21.67 12.05
CA TYR A 54 2.58 22.08 13.26
C TYR A 54 2.99 21.35 14.55
N MET A 55 3.45 20.10 14.51
CA MET A 55 3.60 19.23 15.70
C MET A 55 5.01 18.63 15.92
N SER A 56 6.03 19.04 15.18
CA SER A 56 7.39 18.44 15.13
C SER A 56 7.49 17.12 14.36
N TYR A 57 8.70 16.87 13.82
CA TYR A 57 9.05 15.68 13.04
C TYR A 57 8.72 14.35 13.73
N HIS A 58 8.83 14.27 15.06
CA HIS A 58 8.47 13.06 15.83
C HIS A 58 7.01 12.65 15.65
N ALA A 59 6.07 13.60 15.63
CA ALA A 59 4.65 13.30 15.42
C ALA A 59 4.39 12.84 13.97
N ALA A 60 5.07 13.43 13.00
CA ALA A 60 4.95 13.03 11.59
C ALA A 60 5.44 11.59 11.37
N TYR A 61 6.58 11.21 11.96
CA TYR A 61 7.06 9.82 11.92
C TYR A 61 6.14 8.86 12.68
N GLY A 62 5.55 9.28 13.80
CA GLY A 62 4.57 8.49 14.54
C GLY A 62 3.32 8.17 13.72
N ILE A 63 2.76 9.15 13.03
CA ILE A 63 1.58 8.96 12.16
C ILE A 63 1.94 8.08 10.96
N ALA A 64 3.12 8.26 10.36
CA ALA A 64 3.59 7.40 9.27
C ALA A 64 3.70 5.94 9.74
N MET A 65 4.26 5.71 10.94
CA MET A 65 4.31 4.38 11.55
C MET A 65 2.91 3.81 11.77
N CYS A 66 1.99 4.55 12.41
CA CYS A 66 0.62 4.08 12.65
C CYS A 66 -0.08 3.71 11.34
N THR A 67 0.08 4.52 10.29
CA THR A 67 -0.53 4.29 8.98
C THR A 67 0.03 3.04 8.30
N CYS A 68 1.36 2.85 8.32
CA CYS A 68 2.00 1.63 7.82
C CYS A 68 1.56 0.38 8.59
N THR A 69 1.48 0.48 9.92
CA THR A 69 1.10 -0.65 10.78
C THR A 69 -0.38 -1.02 10.59
N ALA A 70 -1.26 -0.03 10.50
CA ALA A 70 -2.68 -0.25 10.19
C ALA A 70 -2.86 -0.89 8.80
N GLY A 71 -2.12 -0.42 7.79
CA GLY A 71 -2.10 -1.02 6.46
C GLY A 71 -1.66 -2.49 6.49
N LEU A 72 -0.61 -2.81 7.24
CA LEU A 72 -0.14 -4.19 7.43
C LEU A 72 -1.20 -5.07 8.11
N ILE A 73 -1.84 -4.57 9.16
CA ILE A 73 -2.91 -5.30 9.87
C ILE A 73 -4.08 -5.58 8.92
N ILE A 74 -4.52 -4.59 8.14
CA ILE A 74 -5.61 -4.76 7.18
C ILE A 74 -5.21 -5.77 6.10
N PHE A 75 -3.96 -5.71 5.61
CA PHE A 75 -3.45 -6.67 4.64
C PHE A 75 -3.47 -8.10 5.17
N ILE A 76 -2.98 -8.34 6.39
CA ILE A 76 -2.99 -9.67 7.01
C ILE A 76 -4.44 -10.13 7.30
N ALA A 77 -5.28 -9.23 7.83
CA ALA A 77 -6.61 -9.58 8.28
C ALA A 77 -7.61 -9.80 7.15
N LYS A 78 -7.57 -8.98 6.08
CA LYS A 78 -8.49 -9.07 4.94
C LYS A 78 -7.83 -9.68 3.71
N THR A 79 -6.68 -9.17 3.28
CA THR A 79 -6.07 -9.58 2.01
C THR A 79 -5.47 -10.99 2.07
N ALA A 80 -4.76 -11.36 3.15
CA ALA A 80 -4.19 -12.69 3.28
C ALA A 80 -5.25 -13.79 3.43
N ARG A 81 -6.38 -13.49 4.11
CA ARG A 81 -7.53 -14.40 4.19
C ARG A 81 -8.27 -14.50 2.86
N HIS A 82 -8.46 -13.40 2.15
CA HIS A 82 -9.15 -13.40 0.86
C HIS A 82 -8.33 -14.08 -0.25
N TYR A 83 -7.00 -13.91 -0.23
CA TYR A 83 -6.08 -14.58 -1.15
C TYR A 83 -6.01 -16.10 -0.93
N LYS A 84 -6.09 -16.58 0.33
CA LYS A 84 -6.21 -18.01 0.61
C LYS A 84 -7.57 -18.59 0.25
N ALA A 85 -8.65 -17.80 0.33
CA ALA A 85 -10.01 -18.26 0.09
C ALA A 85 -10.42 -18.30 -1.40
N ASN A 86 -9.82 -17.47 -2.25
CA ASN A 86 -10.14 -17.38 -3.69
C ASN A 86 -8.97 -17.77 -4.60
N LYS A 87 -7.98 -18.52 -4.07
CA LYS A 87 -6.98 -19.16 -4.92
C LYS A 87 -7.72 -20.22 -5.76
N LEU A 88 -7.90 -19.92 -7.05
CA LEU A 88 -8.27 -20.91 -8.07
C LEU A 88 -7.17 -21.98 -8.16
#